data_AF-A0A6G5AE46-F1
#
_entry.id   AF-A0A6G5AE46-F1
#
_cell.length_a   1.000
_cell.length_b   1.000
_cell.length_c   1.000
_cell.angle_alpha   90.00
_cell.angle_beta   90.00
_cell.angle_gamma   90.00
#
_symmetry.space_group_name_H-M   'P 1'
#
loop_
_entity.id
_entity.type
_entity.pdbx_description
1 polymer ?
#
loop_
_entity_poly.entity_id
_entity_poly.type
_entity_poly.pdbx_seq_one_letter_code
_entity_poly.pdbx_strand_id
1 'polypeptide(L)'
;RHQKAENLDRQILLNLQKNADQHHNKNLLLTFTSNPPNINKVLRKHFNILEQSVRLSKIFTSPPCVVYRRPKNIKDHLINSKIGVKPQIGCHPCGKSRCKVCKHMQTTTVAKSTHSDFKHRIRGALDCDSDNVIYLLECGVCNKQYVGQTDTPFRIRFNNHRAHVRSLPGLPLSKHCTLKDHSFDDIRVTLLENNFRTISQMSSQMSSHKKDNELIALIAENLQKRQRKN
;
A
#
# COMPACT_ATOMS: atom_id res chain seq x y z
N ARG A 1 12.18 -46.66 10.95
CA ARG A 1 12.97 -45.58 11.60
C ARG A 1 12.97 -45.72 13.13
N HIS A 2 11.88 -46.15 13.77
CA HIS A 2 11.80 -46.33 15.23
C HIS A 2 12.76 -47.41 15.81
N GLN A 3 12.86 -48.59 15.19
CA GLN A 3 13.72 -49.69 15.69
C GLN A 3 15.22 -49.37 15.81
N LYS A 4 15.73 -48.38 15.06
CA LYS A 4 17.16 -47.99 15.15
C LYS A 4 17.47 -47.13 16.37
N ALA A 5 16.47 -46.44 16.92
CA ALA A 5 16.64 -45.54 18.06
C ALA A 5 16.52 -46.27 19.41
N GLU A 6 15.78 -47.39 19.46
CA GLU A 6 15.56 -48.18 20.69
C GLU A 6 16.80 -48.96 21.14
N ASN A 7 17.72 -49.28 20.21
CA ASN A 7 18.94 -50.04 20.49
C ASN A 7 20.14 -49.17 20.88
N LEU A 8 19.96 -47.86 21.06
CA LEU A 8 21.04 -46.92 21.40
C LEU A 8 20.86 -46.43 22.83
N ASP A 9 21.94 -46.45 23.61
CA ASP A 9 21.92 -45.97 24.99
C ASP A 9 21.55 -44.48 25.06
N ARG A 10 20.73 -44.14 26.05
CA ARG A 10 20.16 -42.79 26.24
C ARG A 10 21.25 -41.74 26.40
N GLN A 11 22.36 -42.09 27.05
CA GLN A 11 23.48 -41.15 27.23
C GLN A 11 24.17 -40.82 25.90
N ILE A 12 24.21 -41.77 24.95
CA ILE A 12 24.76 -41.57 23.61
C ILE A 12 23.86 -40.64 22.80
N LEU A 13 22.53 -40.77 22.93
CA LEU A 13 21.56 -39.92 22.23
C LEU A 13 21.52 -38.48 22.77
N LEU A 14 21.77 -38.29 24.07
CA LEU A 14 21.77 -36.98 24.73
C LEU A 14 23.07 -36.20 24.51
N ASN A 15 24.17 -36.90 24.20
CA ASN A 15 25.39 -36.25 23.74
C ASN A 15 25.17 -35.78 22.31
N LEU A 16 24.84 -34.49 22.17
CA LEU A 16 24.92 -33.78 20.90
C LEU A 16 26.35 -33.91 20.39
N GLN A 17 26.60 -34.90 19.53
CA GLN A 17 27.78 -34.87 18.66
C GLN A 17 27.68 -33.55 17.91
N LYS A 18 28.53 -32.59 18.27
CA LYS A 18 28.79 -31.42 17.45
C LYS A 18 29.35 -32.01 16.16
N ASN A 19 28.48 -32.19 15.17
CA ASN A 19 28.90 -32.56 13.83
C ASN A 19 29.94 -31.52 13.45
N ALA A 20 31.20 -31.97 13.33
CA ALA A 20 32.32 -31.14 12.93
C ALA A 20 31.88 -30.31 11.72
N ASP A 21 32.08 -29.00 11.79
CA ASP A 21 31.61 -27.97 10.87
C ASP A 21 31.31 -28.51 9.46
N GLN A 22 30.09 -29.02 9.28
CA GLN A 22 29.65 -29.49 7.98
C GLN A 22 29.53 -28.23 7.14
N HIS A 23 30.35 -28.11 6.09
CA HIS A 23 30.28 -27.06 5.08
C HIS A 23 28.86 -26.51 4.98
N HIS A 24 28.69 -25.26 5.39
CA HIS A 24 27.38 -24.65 5.57
C HIS A 24 26.74 -24.41 4.20
N ASN A 25 26.26 -25.48 3.57
CA ASN A 25 25.56 -25.44 2.30
C ASN A 25 24.41 -24.46 2.48
N LYS A 26 24.43 -23.39 1.68
CA LYS A 26 23.44 -22.32 1.80
C LYS A 26 22.09 -22.85 1.32
N ASN A 27 21.05 -22.62 2.10
CA ASN A 27 19.70 -23.07 1.76
C ASN A 27 18.99 -22.03 0.89
N LEU A 28 18.43 -22.47 -0.22
CA LEU A 28 17.49 -21.71 -1.03
C LEU A 28 16.07 -22.04 -0.57
N LEU A 29 15.43 -21.08 0.11
CA LEU A 29 14.06 -21.24 0.60
C LEU A 29 13.04 -20.92 -0.49
N LEU A 30 12.21 -21.90 -0.84
CA LEU A 30 11.14 -21.76 -1.83
C LEU A 30 9.79 -22.12 -1.23
N THR A 31 8.71 -21.55 -1.76
CA THR A 31 7.36 -21.96 -1.40
C THR A 31 7.00 -23.23 -2.19
N PHE A 32 6.49 -24.26 -1.50
CA PHE A 32 6.04 -25.50 -2.14
C PHE A 32 4.87 -25.25 -3.10
N THR A 33 4.93 -25.85 -4.29
CA THR A 33 3.85 -25.90 -5.30
C THR A 33 3.58 -27.36 -5.65
N SER A 34 2.42 -27.69 -6.22
CA SER A 34 2.02 -29.08 -6.48
C SER A 34 2.84 -29.80 -7.56
N ASN A 35 3.48 -29.06 -8.46
CA ASN A 35 4.33 -29.62 -9.52
C ASN A 35 5.57 -28.73 -9.73
N PRO A 36 6.51 -28.70 -8.77
CA PRO A 36 7.73 -27.92 -8.95
C PRO A 36 8.64 -28.67 -9.93
N PRO A 37 9.34 -27.97 -10.84
CA PRO A 37 10.41 -28.58 -11.61
C PRO A 37 11.47 -29.14 -10.64
N ASN A 38 12.36 -30.02 -11.10
CA ASN A 38 13.46 -30.51 -10.25
C ASN A 38 14.52 -29.41 -10.07
N ILE A 39 14.25 -28.47 -9.15
CA ILE A 39 15.06 -27.27 -8.93
C ILE A 39 16.49 -27.65 -8.49
N ASN A 40 16.65 -28.72 -7.72
CA ASN A 40 17.99 -29.24 -7.37
C ASN A 40 18.78 -29.64 -8.61
N LYS A 41 18.15 -30.27 -9.61
CA LYS A 41 18.80 -30.60 -10.89
C LYS A 41 19.18 -29.36 -11.68
N VAL A 42 18.31 -28.35 -11.70
CA VAL A 42 18.57 -27.06 -12.37
C VAL A 42 19.75 -26.35 -11.72
N LEU A 43 19.79 -26.27 -10.39
CA LEU A 43 20.88 -25.61 -9.65
C LEU A 43 22.22 -26.31 -9.86
N ARG A 44 22.24 -27.65 -9.89
CA ARG A 44 23.46 -28.41 -10.21
C ARG A 44 23.93 -28.18 -11.64
N LYS A 45 23.01 -28.16 -12.61
CA LYS A 45 23.33 -27.96 -14.04
C LYS A 45 23.90 -26.57 -14.31
N HIS A 46 23.40 -25.55 -13.61
CA HIS A 46 23.74 -24.15 -13.86
C HIS A 46 24.61 -23.53 -12.75
N PHE A 47 25.26 -24.36 -11.93
CA PHE A 47 26.12 -23.89 -10.84
C PHE A 47 27.28 -23.02 -11.34
N ASN A 48 27.81 -23.33 -12.52
CA ASN A 48 28.89 -22.60 -13.17
C ASN A 48 28.58 -21.10 -13.34
N ILE A 49 27.31 -20.70 -13.45
CA ILE A 49 26.91 -19.29 -13.52
C ILE A 49 27.26 -18.55 -12.22
N LEU A 50 27.13 -19.23 -11.07
CA LEU A 50 27.50 -18.67 -9.77
C LEU A 50 29.02 -18.60 -9.60
N GLU A 51 29.76 -19.52 -10.23
CA GLU A 51 31.24 -19.54 -10.19
C GLU A 51 31.87 -18.40 -10.99
N GLN A 52 31.23 -17.95 -12.07
CA GLN A 52 31.72 -16.84 -12.91
C GLN A 52 31.90 -15.52 -12.14
N SER A 53 31.14 -15.31 -11.07
CA SER A 53 31.29 -14.12 -10.22
C SER A 53 32.27 -14.39 -9.09
N VAL A 54 33.34 -13.59 -9.00
CA VAL A 54 34.35 -13.62 -7.92
C VAL A 54 33.72 -13.48 -6.52
N ARG A 55 32.60 -12.76 -6.42
CA ARG A 55 31.88 -12.60 -5.15
C ARG A 55 31.08 -13.83 -4.78
N LEU A 56 30.38 -14.44 -5.76
CA LEU A 56 29.46 -15.55 -5.51
C LEU A 56 30.20 -16.87 -5.34
N SER A 57 31.31 -17.09 -6.06
CA SER A 57 32.17 -18.28 -5.89
C SER A 57 32.76 -18.38 -4.47
N LYS A 58 33.07 -17.25 -3.83
CA LYS A 58 33.51 -17.22 -2.42
C LYS A 58 32.40 -17.58 -1.43
N ILE A 59 31.15 -17.25 -1.76
CA ILE A 59 29.99 -17.44 -0.87
C ILE A 59 29.38 -18.83 -1.03
N PHE A 60 29.30 -19.33 -2.27
CA PHE A 60 28.75 -20.62 -2.63
C PHE A 60 29.89 -21.55 -3.06
N THR A 61 30.49 -22.24 -2.11
CA THR A 61 31.49 -23.29 -2.37
C THR A 61 30.88 -24.57 -2.94
N SER A 62 29.55 -24.69 -2.87
CA SER A 62 28.77 -25.84 -3.34
C SER A 62 27.40 -25.38 -3.82
N PRO A 63 26.69 -26.17 -4.64
CA PRO A 63 25.33 -25.85 -5.06
C PRO A 63 24.41 -25.69 -3.84
N PRO A 64 23.63 -24.61 -3.76
CA PRO A 64 22.72 -24.39 -2.64
C PRO A 64 21.65 -25.48 -2.57
N CYS A 65 21.29 -25.86 -1.35
CA CYS A 65 20.26 -26.88 -1.11
C CYS A 65 18.87 -26.23 -1.18
N VAL A 66 17.95 -26.82 -1.94
CA VAL A 66 16.57 -26.32 -1.99
C VAL A 66 15.79 -26.80 -0.78
N VAL A 67 15.23 -25.85 -0.02
CA VAL A 67 14.34 -26.11 1.12
C VAL A 67 12.96 -25.54 0.80
N TYR A 68 11.91 -26.32 1.00
CA TYR A 68 10.54 -25.88 0.77
C TYR A 68 9.87 -25.47 2.08
N ARG A 69 9.24 -24.29 2.08
CA ARG A 69 8.25 -23.88 3.09
C ARG A 69 6.83 -24.15 2.60
N ARG A 70 5.90 -24.40 3.53
CA ARG A 70 4.48 -24.54 3.19
C ARG A 70 3.90 -23.24 2.62
N PRO A 71 2.95 -23.31 1.67
CA PRO A 71 2.18 -22.14 1.26
C PRO A 71 1.28 -21.65 2.41
N LYS A 72 0.87 -20.38 2.34
CA LYS A 72 -0.14 -19.84 3.25
C LYS A 72 -1.46 -20.54 2.99
N ASN A 73 -2.11 -21.03 4.04
CA ASN A 73 -3.44 -21.61 3.96
C ASN A 73 -4.48 -20.64 4.55
N ILE A 74 -5.77 -20.96 4.39
CA ILE A 74 -6.87 -20.14 4.91
C ILE A 74 -6.70 -19.87 6.41
N LYS A 75 -6.29 -20.89 7.18
CA LYS A 75 -6.02 -20.74 8.62
C LYS A 75 -5.01 -19.61 8.87
N ASP A 76 -3.90 -19.54 8.14
CA ASP A 76 -2.90 -18.47 8.31
C ASP A 76 -3.42 -17.08 8.00
N HIS A 77 -4.41 -16.98 7.11
CA HIS A 77 -5.08 -15.73 6.79
C HIS A 77 -6.10 -15.34 7.86
N LEU A 78 -6.79 -16.31 8.46
CA LEU A 78 -7.90 -16.07 9.39
C LEU A 78 -7.46 -15.96 10.87
N ILE A 79 -6.38 -16.63 11.30
CA ILE A 79 -5.99 -16.68 12.72
C ILE A 79 -5.30 -15.41 13.21
N ASN A 80 -4.86 -14.53 12.31
CA ASN A 80 -4.34 -13.23 12.71
C ASN A 80 -5.52 -12.26 12.88
N SER A 81 -6.14 -12.27 14.05
CA SER A 81 -6.90 -11.10 14.49
C SER A 81 -5.90 -9.98 14.76
N LYS A 82 -6.08 -8.81 14.13
CA LYS A 82 -5.38 -7.59 14.57
C LYS A 82 -5.94 -7.25 15.94
N ILE A 83 -5.36 -7.80 17.01
CA ILE A 83 -5.56 -7.32 18.37
C ILE A 83 -4.77 -6.02 18.47
N GLY A 84 -5.36 -4.91 18.02
CA GLY A 84 -4.60 -3.67 17.90
C GLY A 84 -5.50 -2.46 17.80
N VAL A 85 -5.33 -1.57 18.78
CA VAL A 85 -5.68 -0.15 18.84
C VAL A 85 -6.99 0.23 18.14
N LYS A 86 -7.99 0.66 18.92
CA LYS A 86 -9.22 1.23 18.37
C LYS A 86 -8.84 2.28 17.31
N PRO A 87 -9.31 2.12 16.07
CA PRO A 87 -8.90 3.01 15.00
C PRO A 87 -9.36 4.43 15.37
N GLN A 88 -8.44 5.40 15.29
CA GLN A 88 -8.74 6.79 15.58
C GLN A 88 -9.70 7.30 14.51
N ILE A 89 -10.96 7.50 14.88
CA ILE A 89 -12.00 7.97 13.95
C ILE A 89 -11.62 9.37 13.48
N GLY A 90 -11.83 9.64 12.19
CA GLY A 90 -11.51 10.91 11.55
C GLY A 90 -10.40 10.79 10.52
N CYS A 91 -10.06 11.94 9.95
CA CYS A 91 -8.94 12.12 9.06
C CYS A 91 -7.68 12.42 9.87
N HIS A 92 -6.57 11.75 9.59
CA HIS A 92 -5.29 11.94 10.28
C HIS A 92 -4.10 11.57 9.37
N PRO A 93 -2.89 12.12 9.62
CA PRO A 93 -1.70 11.70 8.90
C PRO A 93 -1.31 10.24 9.22
N CYS A 94 -0.76 9.50 8.26
CA CYS A 94 -0.37 8.09 8.45
C CYS A 94 0.94 7.88 9.24
N GLY A 95 1.63 8.96 9.62
CA GLY A 95 2.85 8.91 10.46
C GLY A 95 4.11 8.37 9.78
N LYS A 96 4.08 8.01 8.50
CA LYS A 96 5.27 7.54 7.77
C LYS A 96 6.21 8.69 7.46
N SER A 97 7.50 8.56 7.83
CA SER A 97 8.53 9.60 7.67
C SER A 97 8.68 10.15 6.25
N ARG A 98 8.46 9.33 5.22
CA ARG A 98 8.59 9.72 3.80
C ARG A 98 7.26 10.11 3.13
N CYS A 99 6.15 10.14 3.88
CA CYS A 99 4.84 10.46 3.31
C CYS A 99 4.71 11.97 3.08
N LYS A 100 4.76 12.38 1.80
CA LYS A 100 4.61 13.79 1.39
C LYS A 100 3.21 14.36 1.59
N VAL A 101 2.20 13.50 1.84
CA VAL A 101 0.82 13.93 2.04
C VAL A 101 0.55 14.32 3.49
N CYS A 102 1.26 13.72 4.46
CA CYS A 102 1.04 13.96 5.88
C CYS A 102 1.12 15.45 6.26
N LYS A 103 2.01 16.22 5.62
CA LYS A 103 2.15 17.67 5.86
C LYS A 103 0.92 18.49 5.47
N HIS A 104 0.09 17.97 4.57
CA HIS A 104 -1.13 18.62 4.09
C HIS A 104 -2.38 18.17 4.83
N MET A 105 -2.28 17.06 5.57
CA MET A 105 -3.45 16.40 6.14
C MET A 105 -3.96 17.16 7.37
N GLN A 106 -5.23 17.52 7.36
CA GLN A 106 -5.89 18.08 8.53
C GLN A 106 -6.35 16.93 9.44
N THR A 107 -5.98 17.02 10.71
CA THR A 107 -6.47 16.08 11.72
C THR A 107 -7.83 16.56 12.21
N THR A 108 -8.90 15.90 11.78
CA THR A 108 -10.28 16.31 12.10
C THR A 108 -11.27 15.15 12.02
N THR A 109 -12.34 15.22 12.79
CA THR A 109 -13.50 14.30 12.72
C THR A 109 -14.68 14.91 11.96
N VAL A 110 -14.60 16.19 11.60
CA VAL A 110 -15.66 16.92 10.89
C VAL A 110 -15.03 17.77 9.79
N ALA A 111 -15.52 17.60 8.57
CA ALA A 111 -15.23 18.48 7.45
C ALA A 111 -16.29 19.59 7.39
N LYS A 112 -15.87 20.83 7.09
CA LYS A 112 -16.75 21.98 6.98
C LYS A 112 -16.64 22.56 5.57
N SER A 113 -17.78 22.96 5.02
CA SER A 113 -17.80 23.78 3.81
C SER A 113 -17.30 25.18 4.14
N THR A 114 -16.60 25.82 3.19
CA THR A 114 -16.22 27.23 3.28
C THR A 114 -17.28 28.16 2.72
N HIS A 115 -18.24 27.62 1.94
CA HIS A 115 -19.27 28.40 1.25
C HIS A 115 -20.67 28.22 1.81
N SER A 116 -20.89 27.20 2.64
CA SER A 116 -22.19 26.87 3.24
C SER A 116 -22.03 26.44 4.70
N ASP A 117 -23.13 26.41 5.44
CA ASP A 117 -23.15 25.87 6.81
C ASP A 117 -23.04 24.33 6.86
N PHE A 118 -22.76 23.70 5.73
CA PHE A 118 -22.64 22.26 5.62
C PHE A 118 -21.46 21.71 6.43
N LYS A 119 -21.75 20.67 7.22
CA LYS A 119 -20.78 19.94 8.03
C LYS A 119 -20.95 18.45 7.79
N HIS A 120 -19.86 17.77 7.47
CA HIS A 120 -19.83 16.32 7.28
C HIS A 120 -19.03 15.65 8.39
N ARG A 121 -19.65 14.72 9.11
CA ARG A 121 -18.99 13.94 10.16
C ARG A 121 -18.30 12.73 9.56
N ILE A 122 -16.98 12.66 9.70
CA ILE A 122 -16.13 11.57 9.24
C ILE A 122 -16.30 10.39 10.21
N ARG A 123 -16.79 9.26 9.69
CA ARG A 123 -17.08 8.05 10.47
C ARG A 123 -15.95 7.02 10.44
N GLY A 124 -15.16 7.01 9.37
CA GLY A 124 -14.03 6.10 9.20
C GLY A 124 -12.77 6.61 9.90
N ALA A 125 -11.82 5.71 10.11
CA ALA A 125 -10.43 6.09 10.40
C ALA A 125 -9.69 6.18 9.06
N LEU A 126 -9.42 7.41 8.65
CA LEU A 126 -8.93 7.74 7.31
C LEU A 126 -7.54 8.37 7.41
N ASP A 127 -6.64 7.88 6.57
CA ASP A 127 -5.26 8.34 6.51
C ASP A 127 -4.74 8.38 5.07
N CYS A 128 -3.46 8.71 4.89
CA CYS A 128 -2.86 8.80 3.56
C CYS A 128 -2.85 7.47 2.77
N ASP A 129 -3.03 6.33 3.45
CA ASP A 129 -3.01 5.00 2.86
C ASP A 129 -4.41 4.49 2.49
N SER A 130 -5.45 5.17 2.95
CA SER A 130 -6.84 4.80 2.70
C SER A 130 -7.17 4.85 1.21
N ASP A 131 -7.82 3.80 0.73
CA ASP A 131 -8.28 3.64 -0.65
C ASP A 131 -9.81 3.83 -0.75
N ASN A 132 -10.33 3.89 -1.98
CA ASN A 132 -11.77 4.07 -2.24
C ASN A 132 -12.35 5.26 -1.44
N VAL A 133 -11.66 6.40 -1.49
CA VAL A 133 -12.00 7.57 -0.66
C VAL A 133 -12.58 8.71 -1.47
N ILE A 134 -13.55 9.41 -0.86
CA ILE A 134 -13.92 10.78 -1.24
C ILE A 134 -13.10 11.74 -0.37
N TYR A 135 -12.55 12.76 -0.98
CA TYR A 135 -11.67 13.73 -0.33
C TYR A 135 -12.02 15.17 -0.70
N LEU A 136 -11.65 16.06 0.21
CA LEU A 136 -11.75 17.51 0.11
C LEU A 136 -10.33 18.09 0.09
N LEU A 137 -10.03 18.88 -0.93
CA LEU A 137 -8.84 19.73 -0.99
C LEU A 137 -9.28 21.18 -0.77
N GLU A 138 -8.63 21.88 0.13
CA GLU A 138 -8.92 23.29 0.43
C GLU A 138 -7.66 24.11 0.22
N CYS A 139 -7.78 25.22 -0.51
CA CYS A 139 -6.69 26.17 -0.65
C CYS A 139 -6.50 26.97 0.64
N GLY A 140 -5.29 26.95 1.22
CA GLY A 140 -4.97 27.72 2.42
C GLY A 140 -4.93 29.24 2.23
N VAL A 141 -4.93 29.74 0.99
CA VAL A 141 -4.85 31.18 0.66
C VAL A 141 -6.24 31.79 0.47
N CYS A 142 -7.09 31.16 -0.34
CA CYS A 142 -8.38 31.70 -0.71
C CYS A 142 -9.58 30.85 -0.28
N ASN A 143 -9.35 29.77 0.49
CA ASN A 143 -10.37 28.86 1.03
C ASN A 143 -11.27 28.17 -0.02
N LYS A 144 -10.85 28.16 -1.29
CA LYS A 144 -11.57 27.43 -2.35
C LYS A 144 -11.45 25.94 -2.12
N GLN A 145 -12.57 25.24 -2.26
CA GLN A 145 -12.67 23.82 -1.99
C GLN A 145 -12.88 22.99 -3.26
N TYR A 146 -12.19 21.85 -3.35
CA TYR A 146 -12.30 20.86 -4.43
C TYR A 146 -12.63 19.50 -3.85
N VAL A 147 -13.74 18.91 -4.30
CA VAL A 147 -14.14 17.55 -3.93
C VAL A 147 -13.81 16.58 -5.05
N GLY A 148 -13.11 15.50 -4.70
CA GLY A 148 -12.77 14.42 -5.62
C GLY A 148 -12.91 13.04 -5.00
N GLN A 149 -12.74 12.02 -5.84
CA GLN A 149 -12.73 10.63 -5.42
C GLN A 149 -11.51 9.89 -5.99
N THR A 150 -11.17 8.75 -5.39
CA THR A 150 -10.13 7.84 -5.88
C THR A 150 -10.42 6.42 -5.45
N ASP A 151 -10.14 5.46 -6.33
CA ASP A 151 -10.12 4.02 -6.06
C ASP A 151 -8.78 3.57 -5.45
N THR A 152 -7.67 4.17 -5.90
CA THR A 152 -6.33 3.92 -5.37
C THR A 152 -6.09 4.59 -4.01
N PRO A 153 -5.07 4.16 -3.23
CA PRO A 153 -4.66 4.84 -2.00
C PRO A 153 -4.48 6.34 -2.20
N PHE A 154 -5.02 7.15 -1.29
CA PHE A 154 -5.09 8.60 -1.44
C PHE A 154 -3.73 9.25 -1.72
N ARG A 155 -2.65 8.75 -1.09
CA ARG A 155 -1.29 9.24 -1.36
C ARG A 155 -0.89 9.21 -2.84
N ILE A 156 -1.37 8.21 -3.59
CA ILE A 156 -1.06 8.07 -5.02
C ILE A 156 -1.83 9.15 -5.77
N ARG A 157 -3.12 9.32 -5.48
CA ARG A 157 -3.95 10.36 -6.08
C ARG A 157 -3.41 11.77 -5.84
N PHE A 158 -2.97 12.05 -4.61
CA PHE A 158 -2.41 13.35 -4.25
C PHE A 158 -1.09 13.64 -5.00
N ASN A 159 -0.22 12.63 -5.13
CA ASN A 159 1.00 12.77 -5.93
C ASN A 159 0.70 13.00 -7.42
N ASN A 160 -0.32 12.33 -7.96
CA ASN A 160 -0.76 12.56 -9.34
C ASN A 160 -1.26 13.99 -9.53
N HIS A 161 -2.07 14.51 -8.59
CA HIS A 161 -2.46 15.93 -8.60
C HIS A 161 -1.26 16.86 -8.59
N ARG A 162 -0.26 16.60 -7.74
CA ARG A 162 0.98 17.39 -7.68
C ARG A 162 1.75 17.39 -9.00
N ALA A 163 1.82 16.24 -9.67
CA ALA A 163 2.44 16.14 -11.00
C ALA A 163 1.63 16.90 -12.05
N HIS A 164 0.31 16.77 -12.03
CA HIS A 164 -0.61 17.40 -12.97
C HIS A 164 -0.63 18.93 -12.89
N VAL A 165 -0.33 19.54 -11.74
CA VAL A 165 -0.18 21.00 -11.66
C VAL A 165 0.84 21.50 -12.68
N ARG A 166 1.93 20.75 -12.87
CA ARG A 166 3.02 21.11 -13.78
C ARG A 166 2.77 20.66 -15.22
N SER A 167 2.26 19.45 -15.41
CA SER A 167 2.13 18.84 -16.74
C SER A 167 0.78 19.10 -17.41
N LEU A 168 -0.28 19.38 -16.64
CA LEU A 168 -1.65 19.53 -17.12
C LEU A 168 -2.31 20.79 -16.53
N PRO A 169 -1.87 22.00 -16.93
CA PRO A 169 -2.38 23.26 -16.39
C PRO A 169 -3.86 23.50 -16.72
N GLY A 170 -4.46 22.73 -17.64
CA GLY A 170 -5.87 22.84 -18.00
C GLY A 170 -6.85 22.28 -16.96
N LEU A 171 -6.39 21.47 -16.01
CA LEU A 171 -7.26 20.87 -14.99
C LEU A 171 -7.67 21.90 -13.93
N PRO A 172 -8.87 21.77 -13.31
CA PRO A 172 -9.40 22.77 -12.39
C PRO A 172 -8.47 23.09 -11.22
N LEU A 173 -7.96 22.05 -10.56
CA LEU A 173 -7.01 22.19 -9.47
C LEU A 173 -5.67 22.75 -9.94
N SER A 174 -5.17 22.30 -11.09
CA SER A 174 -3.93 22.81 -11.68
C SER A 174 -4.03 24.29 -12.02
N LYS A 175 -5.10 24.71 -12.71
CA LYS A 175 -5.38 26.12 -13.02
C LYS A 175 -5.35 26.98 -11.77
N HIS A 176 -5.98 26.49 -10.69
CA HIS A 176 -6.01 27.20 -9.43
C HIS A 176 -4.63 27.37 -8.80
N CYS A 177 -3.81 26.30 -8.81
CA CYS A 177 -2.44 26.33 -8.27
C CYS A 177 -1.45 27.14 -9.13
N THR A 178 -1.84 27.58 -10.33
CA THR A 178 -1.01 28.43 -11.21
C THR A 178 -1.35 29.92 -11.05
N LEU A 179 -2.37 30.26 -10.27
CA LEU A 179 -2.70 31.66 -9.97
C LEU A 179 -1.60 32.32 -9.12
N LYS A 180 -1.51 33.66 -9.18
CA LYS A 180 -0.56 34.43 -8.35
C LYS A 180 -0.80 34.12 -6.87
N ASP A 181 0.28 33.92 -6.13
CA ASP A 181 0.29 33.62 -4.70
C ASP A 181 -0.41 32.31 -4.28
N HIS A 182 -0.65 31.39 -5.22
CA HIS A 182 -1.19 30.06 -4.93
C HIS A 182 -0.14 29.00 -5.21
N SER A 183 0.15 28.12 -4.26
CA SER A 183 0.98 26.94 -4.47
C SER A 183 0.21 25.67 -4.13
N PHE A 184 0.62 24.56 -4.76
CA PHE A 184 0.15 23.24 -4.37
C PHE A 184 0.56 22.89 -2.93
N ASP A 185 1.64 23.51 -2.43
CA ASP A 185 2.10 23.32 -1.05
C ASP A 185 1.14 23.91 -0.01
N ASP A 186 0.28 24.87 -0.40
CA ASP A 186 -0.71 25.52 0.47
C ASP A 186 -2.04 24.76 0.57
N ILE A 187 -2.16 23.63 -0.13
CA ILE A 187 -3.38 22.82 -0.11
C ILE A 187 -3.47 22.06 1.21
N ARG A 188 -4.62 22.15 1.86
CA ARG A 188 -5.02 21.33 2.99
C ARG A 188 -5.91 20.19 2.52
N VAL A 189 -5.78 19.03 3.15
CA VAL A 189 -6.48 17.80 2.77
C VAL A 189 -7.34 17.35 3.94
N THR A 190 -8.61 17.03 3.64
CA THR A 190 -9.48 16.27 4.53
C THR A 190 -10.08 15.08 3.78
N LEU A 191 -9.97 13.88 4.35
CA LEU A 191 -10.65 12.69 3.83
C LEU A 191 -12.06 12.60 4.44
N LEU A 192 -13.07 12.38 3.60
CA LEU A 192 -14.47 12.45 3.99
C LEU A 192 -15.04 11.07 4.33
N GLU A 193 -14.98 10.16 3.38
CA GLU A 193 -15.66 8.87 3.46
C GLU A 193 -14.92 7.80 2.65
N ASN A 194 -15.04 6.53 3.06
CA ASN A 194 -14.46 5.36 2.39
C ASN A 194 -15.41 4.15 2.46
N ASN A 195 -14.92 2.96 2.05
CA ASN A 195 -15.65 1.69 2.10
C ASN A 195 -16.89 1.60 1.21
N PHE A 196 -16.87 2.26 0.04
CA PHE A 196 -17.91 2.10 -0.96
C PHE A 196 -17.86 0.71 -1.58
N ARG A 197 -19.04 0.07 -1.79
CA ARG A 197 -19.09 -1.25 -2.45
C ARG A 197 -18.83 -1.16 -3.93
N THR A 198 -19.20 -0.03 -4.54
CA THR A 198 -19.04 0.20 -5.98
C THR A 198 -18.60 1.64 -6.28
N ILE A 199 -17.93 1.84 -7.42
CA ILE A 199 -17.56 3.16 -7.92
C ILE A 199 -18.79 4.04 -8.17
N SER A 200 -19.91 3.42 -8.58
CA SER A 200 -21.19 4.13 -8.78
C SER A 200 -21.69 4.75 -7.48
N GLN A 201 -21.70 3.98 -6.39
CA GLN A 201 -22.08 4.50 -5.06
C GLN A 201 -21.17 5.65 -4.62
N MET A 202 -19.86 5.50 -4.77
CA MET A 202 -18.90 6.55 -4.46
C MET A 202 -19.15 7.83 -5.29
N SER A 203 -19.45 7.68 -6.57
CA SER A 203 -19.68 8.80 -7.49
C SER A 203 -20.97 9.56 -7.16
N SER A 204 -22.03 8.84 -6.80
CA SER A 204 -23.29 9.45 -6.34
C SER A 204 -23.07 10.22 -5.03
N GLN A 205 -22.35 9.63 -4.08
CA GLN A 205 -22.04 10.27 -2.81
C GLN A 205 -21.14 11.52 -2.98
N MET A 206 -20.11 11.43 -3.83
CA MET A 206 -19.25 12.57 -4.18
C MET A 206 -20.08 13.70 -4.80
N SER A 207 -21.07 13.36 -5.64
CA SER A 207 -21.95 14.34 -6.26
C SER A 207 -22.85 15.04 -5.25
N SER A 208 -23.33 14.32 -4.22
CA SER A 208 -24.03 14.94 -3.08
C SER A 208 -23.13 15.96 -2.38
N HIS A 209 -21.92 15.55 -1.99
CA HIS A 209 -20.96 16.44 -1.32
C HIS A 209 -20.57 17.67 -2.16
N LYS A 210 -20.53 17.54 -3.49
CA LYS A 210 -20.29 18.69 -4.38
C LYS A 210 -21.44 19.68 -4.38
N LYS A 211 -22.69 19.19 -4.35
CA LYS A 211 -23.88 20.05 -4.25
C LYS A 211 -23.92 20.75 -2.90
N ASP A 212 -23.63 20.03 -1.82
CA ASP A 212 -23.69 20.61 -0.47
C ASP A 212 -22.60 21.69 -0.22
N ASN A 213 -21.51 21.65 -0.99
CA ASN A 213 -20.36 22.56 -0.91
C ASN A 213 -20.38 23.73 -1.92
N GLU A 214 -21.51 24.11 -2.54
CA GLU A 214 -21.59 25.11 -3.65
C GLU A 214 -20.54 26.25 -3.61
N LEU A 215 -19.39 26.11 -4.28
CA LEU A 215 -19.10 26.56 -5.66
C LEU A 215 -17.57 26.65 -5.91
N ILE A 216 -16.96 25.62 -6.50
CA ILE A 216 -16.29 25.74 -7.81
C ILE A 216 -16.60 24.49 -8.61
N ALA A 217 -17.66 24.60 -9.41
CA ALA A 217 -17.71 23.92 -10.67
C ALA A 217 -16.60 24.47 -11.58
N LEU A 218 -15.52 23.72 -11.75
CA LEU A 218 -14.90 23.62 -13.06
C LEU A 218 -14.82 22.13 -13.39
N ILE A 219 -15.84 21.65 -14.11
CA ILE A 219 -15.79 20.54 -15.05
C ILE A 219 -15.12 19.25 -14.53
N ALA A 220 -15.85 18.50 -13.72
CA ALA A 220 -15.61 17.08 -13.51
C ALA A 220 -16.52 16.24 -14.42
N GLU A 221 -16.43 16.41 -15.76
CA GLU A 221 -17.24 15.60 -16.69
C GLU A 221 -16.51 14.92 -17.86
N ASN A 222 -15.18 15.02 -18.03
CA ASN A 222 -14.53 14.47 -19.23
C ASN A 222 -13.52 13.32 -19.03
N LEU A 223 -13.63 12.51 -17.97
CA LEU A 223 -12.79 11.30 -17.84
C LEU A 223 -13.52 9.97 -17.65
N GLN A 224 -14.85 9.95 -17.48
CA GLN A 224 -15.62 8.69 -17.47
C GLN A 224 -16.22 8.30 -18.83
N LYS A 225 -16.19 9.18 -19.84
CA LYS A 225 -16.65 8.88 -21.22
C LYS A 225 -15.57 8.28 -22.15
N ARG A 226 -14.31 8.13 -21.69
CA ARG A 226 -13.23 7.50 -22.48
C ARG A 226 -12.97 6.01 -22.17
N GLN A 227 -13.67 5.42 -21.22
CA GLN A 227 -13.60 3.96 -20.93
C GLN A 227 -14.85 3.18 -21.37
N ARG A 228 -15.76 3.82 -22.14
CA ARG A 228 -16.93 3.17 -22.78
C ARG A 228 -16.95 3.28 -24.31
N LYS A 229 -15.84 3.70 -24.90
CA LYS A 229 -15.58 3.61 -26.34
C LYS A 229 -14.25 2.90 -26.55
N ASN A 230 -14.27 1.60 -26.27
CA ASN A 230 -13.45 0.56 -26.87
C ASN A 230 -14.31 -0.71 -26.81
#